data_AF-A2DJ45-F1
#
_entry.id   AF-A2DJ45-F1
#
_cell.length_a   1.000
_cell.length_b   1.000
_cell.length_c   1.000
_cell.angle_alpha   90.00
_cell.angle_beta   90.00
_cell.angle_gamma   90.00
#
_symmetry.space_group_name_H-M   'P 1'
#
loop_
_entity.id
_entity.type
_entity.pdbx_description
1 polymer ?
#
loop_
_entity_poly.entity_id
_entity_poly.type
_entity_poly.pdbx_seq_one_letter_code
_entity_poly.pdbx_strand_id
1 'polypeptide(L)'
;MVKGGYATNYKGAGNNDGAGSGGGQTAVKFLSNDLWHRVIVAGAGGGSDDEYTSGTKNDGSGGSGGDFTAQGYWINGILNSDRLANSTFGFTFGSGESAQKDGSKNSKGVQSGSGYSDRPGAGSGWFGGFAGHNGDGGSGGGSSWALSKNAIIPQGNITATDSFYNLNDSRPYSFSLDDGYLFSDVKTYPGIWEGNGRLVITILDSIIYPSCVSINCSHFSYFLLFILFFETHS
;
A
#
# COMPACT_ATOMS: atom_id res chain seq x y z
N MET A 1 1.54 1.18 -11.54
CA MET A 1 2.72 0.74 -10.76
C MET A 1 2.98 1.73 -9.63
N VAL A 2 2.81 1.28 -8.38
CA VAL A 2 3.12 2.07 -7.18
C VAL A 2 4.64 2.29 -7.15
N LYS A 3 5.15 3.46 -6.76
CA LYS A 3 6.61 3.72 -6.70
C LYS A 3 7.04 4.14 -5.29
N GLY A 4 8.14 3.58 -4.80
CA GLY A 4 8.79 4.06 -3.57
C GLY A 4 9.50 5.38 -3.81
N GLY A 5 9.82 6.08 -2.73
CA GLY A 5 10.62 7.31 -2.76
C GLY A 5 12.09 7.04 -3.03
N TYR A 6 12.75 7.96 -3.71
CA TYR A 6 14.21 7.93 -3.88
C TYR A 6 14.93 8.46 -2.63
N ALA A 7 16.14 7.96 -2.38
CA ALA A 7 17.05 8.51 -1.39
C ALA A 7 18.03 9.52 -2.01
N THR A 8 18.69 10.29 -1.15
CA THR A 8 19.85 11.11 -1.50
C THR A 8 21.04 10.68 -0.68
N ASN A 9 22.19 10.45 -1.31
CA ASN A 9 23.42 10.02 -0.65
C ASN A 9 24.53 11.04 -0.90
N TYR A 10 25.48 11.16 0.03
CA TYR A 10 26.64 12.01 -0.13
C TYR A 10 27.94 11.22 -0.03
N LYS A 11 28.84 11.55 -0.95
CA LYS A 11 30.22 11.09 -0.96
C LYS A 11 31.14 12.27 -0.74
N GLY A 12 31.77 12.32 0.43
CA GLY A 12 32.76 13.33 0.77
C GLY A 12 34.15 13.06 0.17
N ALA A 13 35.12 13.88 0.55
CA ALA A 13 36.53 13.60 0.31
C ALA A 13 37.08 12.78 1.51
N GLY A 14 37.68 11.61 1.25
CA GLY A 14 38.21 10.73 2.31
C GLY A 14 37.33 9.50 2.57
N ASN A 15 37.23 9.07 3.83
CA ASN A 15 36.37 7.96 4.31
C ASN A 15 34.97 8.45 4.74
N ASN A 16 34.64 9.69 4.41
CA ASN A 16 33.40 10.35 4.82
C ASN A 16 32.27 10.02 3.85
N ASP A 17 31.69 8.83 4.03
CA ASP A 17 30.60 8.31 3.23
C ASP A 17 29.34 8.20 4.10
N GLY A 18 28.25 8.82 3.65
CA GLY A 18 26.92 8.62 4.19
C GLY A 18 26.05 7.83 3.21
N ALA A 19 25.06 7.11 3.73
CA ALA A 19 24.19 6.28 2.92
C ALA A 19 22.73 6.37 3.36
N GLY A 20 21.86 6.77 2.43
CA GLY A 20 20.41 6.61 2.51
C GLY A 20 19.92 5.52 1.55
N SER A 21 18.82 4.88 1.92
CA SER A 21 18.11 3.91 1.07
C SER A 21 16.75 4.42 0.63
N GLY A 22 16.38 4.08 -0.61
CA GLY A 22 15.05 4.41 -1.13
C GLY A 22 13.96 3.60 -0.43
N GLY A 23 12.72 4.07 -0.53
CA GLY A 23 11.58 3.31 -0.06
C GLY A 23 11.28 2.12 -0.96
N GLY A 24 10.87 1.02 -0.33
CA GLY A 24 10.35 -0.15 -0.99
C GLY A 24 9.20 0.17 -1.93
N GLN A 25 9.23 -0.49 -3.07
CA GLN A 25 8.17 -0.51 -4.05
C GLN A 25 7.46 -1.87 -4.00
N THR A 26 6.16 -1.86 -4.24
CA THR A 26 5.35 -3.07 -4.41
C THR A 26 4.46 -2.96 -5.64
N ALA A 27 4.31 -4.06 -6.36
CA ALA A 27 3.43 -4.12 -7.52
C ALA A 27 2.75 -5.50 -7.57
N VAL A 28 1.41 -5.49 -7.66
CA VAL A 28 0.65 -6.66 -8.06
C VAL A 28 0.50 -6.59 -9.58
N LYS A 29 1.02 -7.60 -10.29
CA LYS A 29 1.02 -7.59 -11.77
C LYS A 29 -0.34 -8.06 -12.30
N PHE A 30 -1.16 -7.14 -12.76
CA PHE A 30 -2.39 -7.41 -13.53
C PHE A 30 -2.14 -7.22 -15.04
N LEU A 31 -3.14 -7.53 -15.88
CA LEU A 31 -3.12 -7.30 -17.34
C LEU A 31 -2.84 -5.83 -17.71
N SER A 32 -3.26 -4.89 -16.86
CA SER A 32 -2.92 -3.47 -16.88
C SER A 32 -2.31 -3.07 -15.53
N ASN A 33 -1.19 -2.36 -15.53
CA ASN A 33 -0.47 -1.94 -14.31
C ASN A 33 -0.75 -0.46 -13.96
N ASP A 34 -2.03 -0.11 -13.80
CA ASP A 34 -2.43 1.20 -13.27
C ASP A 34 -2.46 1.23 -11.72
N LEU A 35 -2.89 2.34 -11.11
CA LEU A 35 -2.97 2.50 -9.64
C LEU A 35 -4.34 2.14 -9.07
N TRP A 36 -5.32 1.84 -9.92
CA TRP A 36 -6.73 1.86 -9.57
C TRP A 36 -7.25 0.43 -9.41
N HIS A 37 -6.55 -0.38 -8.61
CA HIS A 37 -6.83 -1.80 -8.39
C HIS A 37 -7.51 -2.07 -7.06
N ARG A 38 -8.20 -3.21 -6.96
CA ARG A 38 -8.86 -3.69 -5.73
C ARG A 38 -7.91 -4.14 -4.63
N VAL A 39 -6.63 -4.33 -4.95
CA VAL A 39 -5.57 -4.70 -4.00
C VAL A 39 -4.34 -3.87 -4.29
N ILE A 40 -3.77 -3.27 -3.25
CA ILE A 40 -2.46 -2.61 -3.28
C ILE A 40 -1.65 -3.14 -2.10
N VAL A 41 -0.49 -3.72 -2.40
CA VAL A 41 0.48 -4.10 -1.37
C VAL A 41 1.37 -2.89 -1.13
N ALA A 42 1.78 -2.66 0.11
CA ALA A 42 2.69 -1.57 0.46
C ALA A 42 4.17 -1.96 0.49
N GLY A 43 5.03 -0.97 0.28
CA GLY A 43 6.47 -1.04 0.49
C GLY A 43 6.90 -0.35 1.78
N ALA A 44 8.05 -0.77 2.31
CA ALA A 44 8.68 -0.18 3.49
C ALA A 44 9.36 1.16 3.18
N GLY A 45 9.55 2.01 4.18
CA GLY A 45 10.42 3.18 4.06
C GLY A 45 11.90 2.79 4.15
N GLY A 46 12.77 3.62 3.58
CA GLY A 46 14.21 3.47 3.68
C GLY A 46 14.73 3.98 5.03
N GLY A 47 15.94 3.53 5.36
CA GLY A 47 16.76 4.07 6.44
C GLY A 47 17.97 4.84 5.94
N SER A 48 18.60 5.59 6.83
CA SER A 48 19.89 6.22 6.62
C SER A 48 20.82 6.01 7.79
N ASP A 49 22.11 6.10 7.48
CA ASP A 49 23.21 6.03 8.44
C ASP A 49 24.11 7.25 8.27
N ASP A 50 24.67 7.72 9.38
CA ASP A 50 25.68 8.77 9.41
C ASP A 50 27.04 8.20 9.82
N GLU A 51 28.11 8.80 9.32
CA GLU A 51 29.49 8.30 9.43
C GLU A 51 29.99 8.09 10.88
N TYR A 52 29.25 8.54 11.89
CA TYR A 52 29.82 8.82 13.21
C TYR A 52 29.37 7.93 14.37
N THR A 53 28.40 7.03 14.22
CA THR A 53 28.05 6.17 15.37
C THR A 53 27.78 4.71 15.02
N SER A 54 28.68 3.84 15.46
CA SER A 54 28.37 2.42 15.58
C SER A 54 27.41 2.20 16.75
N GLY A 55 26.11 2.08 16.46
CA GLY A 55 25.25 1.11 17.15
C GLY A 55 24.40 1.57 18.33
N THR A 56 24.09 2.86 18.54
CA THR A 56 23.01 3.21 19.50
C THR A 56 22.29 4.55 19.29
N LYS A 57 22.76 5.48 18.45
CA LYS A 57 22.17 6.83 18.40
C LYS A 57 21.86 7.42 17.03
N ASN A 58 22.45 7.00 15.90
CA ASN A 58 22.19 7.66 14.61
C ASN A 58 21.70 6.73 13.48
N ASP A 59 21.39 5.47 13.79
CA ASP A 59 20.88 4.51 12.79
C ASP A 59 19.39 4.77 12.53
N GLY A 60 19.10 5.69 11.61
CA GLY A 60 17.76 6.03 11.18
C GLY A 60 17.09 4.86 10.44
N SER A 61 16.29 4.05 11.12
CA SER A 61 15.58 2.93 10.49
C SER A 61 14.24 3.35 9.87
N GLY A 62 13.96 2.83 8.67
CA GLY A 62 12.70 3.04 7.97
C GLY A 62 11.55 2.22 8.54
N GLY A 63 10.34 2.75 8.41
CA GLY A 63 9.11 2.08 8.83
C GLY A 63 8.71 0.95 7.90
N SER A 64 8.26 -0.17 8.45
CA SER A 64 7.72 -1.24 7.62
C SER A 64 6.45 -0.80 6.88
N GLY A 65 6.32 -1.21 5.62
CA GLY A 65 5.02 -1.27 4.94
C GLY A 65 4.32 -2.57 5.28
N GLY A 66 3.03 -2.69 4.91
CA GLY A 66 2.34 -3.98 4.94
C GLY A 66 1.21 -4.14 5.95
N ASP A 67 0.54 -3.07 6.36
CA ASP A 67 -0.73 -3.11 7.11
C ASP A 67 -1.68 -2.01 6.58
N PHE A 68 -2.97 -2.01 6.94
CA PHE A 68 -3.91 -0.93 6.58
C PHE A 68 -3.48 0.42 7.18
N THR A 69 -2.73 0.39 8.28
CA THR A 69 -1.95 1.53 8.79
C THR A 69 -0.47 1.18 8.77
N ALA A 70 0.34 1.96 8.07
CA ALA A 70 1.77 1.76 7.96
C ALA A 70 2.50 2.08 9.27
N GLN A 71 3.78 1.70 9.36
CA GLN A 71 4.63 2.10 10.48
C GLN A 71 5.39 3.39 10.22
N GLY A 72 5.66 4.07 11.33
CA GLY A 72 6.52 5.25 11.41
C GLY A 72 7.99 4.87 11.29
N TYR A 73 8.88 5.83 11.50
CA TYR A 73 10.32 5.66 11.31
C TYR A 73 11.09 6.20 12.50
N TRP A 74 12.35 5.82 12.63
CA TRP A 74 13.18 6.23 13.75
C TRP A 74 14.08 7.39 13.35
N ILE A 75 14.18 8.39 14.23
CA ILE A 75 15.22 9.41 14.21
C ILE A 75 15.92 9.34 15.55
N ASN A 76 17.24 9.17 15.55
CA ASN A 76 18.05 9.16 16.77
C ASN A 76 17.54 8.22 17.87
N GLY A 77 17.09 7.01 17.48
CA GLY A 77 16.50 6.03 18.40
C GLY A 77 15.07 6.34 18.87
N ILE A 78 14.46 7.46 18.45
CA ILE A 78 13.09 7.86 18.79
C ILE A 78 12.16 7.54 17.61
N LEU A 79 11.11 6.75 17.88
CA LEU A 79 10.08 6.45 16.89
C LEU A 79 9.21 7.68 16.63
N ASN A 80 9.11 8.09 15.37
CA ASN A 80 8.17 9.09 14.87
C ASN A 80 6.95 8.41 14.23
N SER A 81 5.77 8.59 14.84
CA SER A 81 4.51 7.98 14.39
C SER A 81 3.41 9.00 14.09
N ASP A 82 3.75 10.28 13.87
CA ASP A 82 2.75 11.33 13.69
C ASP A 82 2.09 11.30 12.30
N ARG A 83 2.72 10.63 11.34
CA ARG A 83 2.38 10.70 9.90
C ARG A 83 2.22 9.32 9.27
N LEU A 84 1.52 8.41 9.96
CA LEU A 84 1.32 7.04 9.48
C LEU A 84 0.37 7.01 8.29
N ALA A 85 0.84 6.48 7.16
CA ALA A 85 -0.01 6.26 6.01
C ALA A 85 -1.12 5.25 6.36
N ASN A 86 -2.35 5.50 5.92
CA ASN A 86 -3.50 4.61 6.14
C ASN A 86 -4.48 4.68 4.96
N SER A 87 -5.76 4.37 5.16
CA SER A 87 -6.78 4.38 4.10
C SER A 87 -7.19 5.78 3.61
N THR A 88 -6.95 6.84 4.39
CA THR A 88 -7.38 8.22 4.08
C THR A 88 -6.28 9.27 4.25
N PHE A 89 -5.10 8.87 4.70
CA PHE A 89 -3.98 9.75 4.99
C PHE A 89 -2.65 9.13 4.53
N GLY A 90 -1.73 9.99 4.11
CA GLY A 90 -0.37 9.65 3.72
C GLY A 90 0.15 10.67 2.71
N PHE A 91 1.30 10.39 2.11
CA PHE A 91 1.95 11.30 1.17
C PHE A 91 1.11 11.51 -0.08
N THR A 92 0.81 10.44 -0.81
CA THR A 92 -0.06 10.52 -1.98
C THR A 92 -0.56 9.13 -2.34
N PHE A 93 -1.59 9.10 -3.18
CA PHE A 93 -2.12 7.84 -3.68
C PHE A 93 -1.10 7.15 -4.58
N GLY A 94 -0.71 5.93 -4.23
CA GLY A 94 0.12 5.11 -5.11
C GLY A 94 1.62 5.45 -5.17
N SER A 95 2.13 6.38 -4.36
CA SER A 95 3.58 6.68 -4.33
C SER A 95 4.06 7.02 -2.92
N GLY A 96 5.28 6.60 -2.59
CA GLY A 96 6.03 7.08 -1.43
C GLY A 96 6.82 8.34 -1.75
N GLU A 97 7.07 9.16 -0.73
CA GLU A 97 7.81 10.42 -0.88
C GLU A 97 9.32 10.19 -1.06
N SER A 98 9.94 10.87 -2.02
CA SER A 98 11.40 10.92 -2.17
C SER A 98 12.01 11.95 -1.23
N ALA A 99 13.25 11.71 -0.80
CA ALA A 99 14.03 12.67 -0.05
C ALA A 99 14.20 14.00 -0.82
N GLN A 100 14.06 15.12 -0.10
CA GLN A 100 14.14 16.48 -0.65
C GLN A 100 14.98 17.36 0.26
N LYS A 101 15.63 18.39 -0.30
CA LYS A 101 16.57 19.27 0.42
C LYS A 101 15.92 20.10 1.54
N ASP A 102 14.80 20.74 1.24
CA ASP A 102 14.22 21.72 2.18
C ASP A 102 13.07 21.14 3.00
N GLY A 103 12.50 20.02 2.56
CA GLY A 103 11.38 19.34 3.21
C GLY A 103 10.34 18.87 2.18
N SER A 104 9.20 18.41 2.70
CA SER A 104 8.08 17.92 1.90
C SER A 104 7.36 19.06 1.19
N LYS A 105 7.02 18.83 -0.07
CA LYS A 105 6.07 19.69 -0.81
C LYS A 105 4.61 19.42 -0.45
N ASN A 106 4.33 18.28 0.18
CA ASN A 106 3.01 18.00 0.73
C ASN A 106 2.91 18.71 2.10
N SER A 107 1.86 19.52 2.31
CA SER A 107 1.65 20.28 3.55
C SER A 107 1.48 19.40 4.81
N LYS A 108 1.19 18.11 4.64
CA LYS A 108 1.09 17.11 5.71
C LYS A 108 2.43 16.42 6.02
N GLY A 109 3.44 16.59 5.17
CA GLY A 109 4.75 15.96 5.32
C GLY A 109 5.68 16.66 6.30
N VAL A 110 6.91 16.19 6.40
CA VAL A 110 7.96 16.85 7.21
C VAL A 110 8.40 18.13 6.49
N GLN A 111 8.10 19.28 7.07
CA GLN A 111 8.28 20.59 6.40
C GLN A 111 9.71 21.15 6.48
N SER A 112 10.59 20.53 7.25
CA SER A 112 11.96 21.01 7.45
C SER A 112 12.93 19.85 7.32
N GLY A 113 13.80 19.92 6.33
CA GLY A 113 14.92 19.00 6.20
C GLY A 113 15.99 19.24 7.27
N SER A 114 16.55 18.16 7.82
CA SER A 114 17.70 18.16 8.74
C SER A 114 18.83 17.30 8.19
N GLY A 115 20.08 17.59 8.56
CA GLY A 115 21.28 16.98 7.96
C GLY A 115 21.53 17.50 6.53
N TYR A 116 22.77 17.51 6.05
CA TYR A 116 23.06 18.03 4.70
C TYR A 116 22.83 16.99 3.59
N SER A 117 22.82 15.71 3.93
CA SER A 117 22.80 14.58 3.01
C SER A 117 22.15 13.34 3.63
N ASP A 118 22.17 12.21 2.92
CA ASP A 118 21.88 10.87 3.46
C ASP A 118 20.45 10.69 3.94
N ARG A 119 19.51 11.14 3.12
CA ARG A 119 18.08 11.14 3.46
C ARG A 119 17.38 9.99 2.74
N PRO A 120 16.59 9.18 3.46
CA PRO A 120 15.90 8.05 2.85
C PRO A 120 14.60 8.43 2.16
N GLY A 121 14.20 7.62 1.19
CA GLY A 121 12.88 7.69 0.56
C GLY A 121 11.84 6.86 1.32
N ALA A 122 10.57 7.20 1.19
CA ALA A 122 9.47 6.56 1.90
C ALA A 122 8.79 5.45 1.08
N GLY A 123 8.11 4.56 1.79
CA GLY A 123 7.47 3.38 1.22
C GLY A 123 6.25 3.69 0.38
N SER A 124 6.05 2.92 -0.67
CA SER A 124 4.92 3.02 -1.58
C SER A 124 3.66 2.36 -0.98
N GLY A 125 2.44 2.74 -1.38
CA GLY A 125 1.22 2.08 -0.87
C GLY A 125 -0.07 2.63 -1.47
N TRP A 126 -1.21 2.22 -0.91
CA TRP A 126 -2.52 2.85 -1.14
C TRP A 126 -2.40 4.35 -0.91
N PHE A 127 -1.96 4.73 0.28
CA PHE A 127 -1.21 5.96 0.46
C PHE A 127 0.24 5.61 0.82
N GLY A 128 1.20 6.27 0.18
CA GLY A 128 2.60 6.07 0.53
C GLY A 128 2.98 6.81 1.81
N GLY A 129 4.10 6.39 2.38
CA GLY A 129 4.71 7.03 3.55
C GLY A 129 5.32 8.39 3.20
N PHE A 130 5.54 9.17 4.26
CA PHE A 130 6.30 10.42 4.18
C PHE A 130 7.78 10.17 4.40
N ALA A 131 8.62 10.95 3.73
CA ALA A 131 10.05 10.93 3.93
C ALA A 131 10.39 11.68 5.24
N GLY A 132 11.35 11.17 5.99
CA GLY A 132 11.81 11.81 7.23
C GLY A 132 12.59 13.11 6.99
N HIS A 133 13.17 13.25 5.79
CA HIS A 133 14.03 14.37 5.38
C HIS A 133 15.13 14.70 6.40
N ASN A 134 15.62 13.69 7.12
CA ASN A 134 16.68 13.79 8.11
C ASN A 134 17.86 12.90 7.68
N GLY A 135 19.09 13.40 7.79
CA GLY A 135 20.30 12.63 7.48
C GLY A 135 20.50 11.41 8.40
N ASP A 136 20.01 11.50 9.64
CA ASP A 136 20.21 10.47 10.68
C ASP A 136 18.88 9.75 11.00
N GLY A 137 17.96 9.74 10.03
CA GLY A 137 16.57 9.36 10.27
C GLY A 137 15.97 8.56 9.13
N GLY A 138 15.11 7.61 9.47
CA GLY A 138 14.38 6.81 8.49
C GLY A 138 13.24 7.56 7.80
N SER A 139 12.49 6.81 7.00
CA SER A 139 11.27 7.27 6.32
C SER A 139 10.11 6.31 6.56
N GLY A 140 8.88 6.81 6.50
CA GLY A 140 7.68 6.03 6.80
C GLY A 140 7.36 4.97 5.75
N GLY A 141 6.71 3.88 6.16
CA GLY A 141 6.16 2.89 5.24
C GLY A 141 4.87 3.36 4.56
N GLY A 142 4.46 2.69 3.48
CA GLY A 142 3.15 2.88 2.87
C GLY A 142 2.07 1.97 3.47
N SER A 143 0.79 2.34 3.26
CA SER A 143 -0.36 1.53 3.68
C SER A 143 -0.76 0.52 2.61
N SER A 144 -1.15 -0.68 3.05
CA SER A 144 -1.75 -1.70 2.18
C SER A 144 -3.25 -1.44 2.01
N TRP A 145 -3.83 -2.05 0.99
CA TRP A 145 -5.24 -1.91 0.68
C TRP A 145 -5.80 -3.18 0.06
N ALA A 146 -7.03 -3.49 0.46
CA ALA A 146 -7.88 -4.48 -0.19
C ALA A 146 -9.33 -3.98 -0.12
N LEU A 147 -10.08 -4.18 -1.20
CA LEU A 147 -11.51 -3.87 -1.24
C LEU A 147 -12.30 -4.92 -0.42
N SER A 148 -12.39 -4.72 0.89
CA SER A 148 -13.18 -5.51 1.83
C SER A 148 -14.45 -4.77 2.25
N LYS A 149 -15.38 -5.48 2.90
CA LYS A 149 -16.66 -4.91 3.37
C LYS A 149 -16.50 -3.69 4.29
N ASN A 150 -15.38 -3.59 5.00
CA ASN A 150 -15.05 -2.50 5.93
C ASN A 150 -14.01 -1.52 5.36
N ALA A 151 -13.70 -1.59 4.07
CA ALA A 151 -12.72 -0.72 3.44
C ALA A 151 -13.22 0.74 3.40
N ILE A 152 -12.38 1.67 3.85
CA ILE A 152 -12.69 3.11 3.84
C ILE A 152 -12.20 3.70 2.51
N ILE A 153 -13.11 3.95 1.59
CA ILE A 153 -12.81 4.55 0.29
C ILE A 153 -12.95 6.07 0.40
N PRO A 154 -11.88 6.86 0.14
CA PRO A 154 -11.97 8.32 0.07
C PRO A 154 -13.05 8.75 -0.94
N GLN A 155 -13.87 9.71 -0.54
CA GLN A 155 -14.96 10.22 -1.39
C GLN A 155 -14.42 11.25 -2.40
N GLY A 156 -15.00 11.25 -3.61
CA GLY A 156 -14.61 12.17 -4.68
C GLY A 156 -13.32 11.76 -5.39
N ASN A 157 -12.62 12.76 -5.95
CA ASN A 157 -11.38 12.52 -6.68
C ASN A 157 -10.22 12.24 -5.71
N ILE A 158 -9.47 11.17 -5.99
CA ILE A 158 -8.22 10.87 -5.32
C ILE A 158 -7.09 11.42 -6.20
N THR A 159 -6.31 12.35 -5.67
CA THR A 159 -5.15 12.89 -6.37
C THR A 159 -3.96 11.95 -6.20
N ALA A 160 -3.40 11.51 -7.33
CA ALA A 160 -2.16 10.77 -7.41
C ALA A 160 -1.05 11.71 -7.87
N THR A 161 0.03 11.80 -7.10
CA THR A 161 1.25 12.52 -7.45
C THR A 161 2.41 11.54 -7.59
N ASP A 162 3.46 11.96 -8.29
CA ASP A 162 4.71 11.22 -8.29
C ASP A 162 5.43 11.31 -6.93
N SER A 163 6.56 10.62 -6.81
CA SER A 163 7.36 10.60 -5.58
C SER A 163 8.02 11.94 -5.25
N PHE A 164 7.94 12.96 -6.12
CA PHE A 164 8.41 14.33 -5.89
C PHE A 164 7.25 15.33 -5.77
N TYR A 165 6.03 14.80 -5.58
CA TYR A 165 4.78 15.54 -5.41
C TYR A 165 4.33 16.35 -6.64
N ASN A 166 4.76 15.97 -7.85
CA ASN A 166 4.22 16.54 -9.07
C ASN A 166 2.90 15.84 -9.43
N LEU A 167 1.89 16.61 -9.85
CA LEU A 167 0.59 16.08 -10.23
C LEU A 167 0.74 15.08 -11.38
N ASN A 168 0.19 13.88 -11.18
CA ASN A 168 0.17 12.84 -12.21
C ASN A 168 -1.26 12.63 -12.71
N ASP A 169 -2.20 12.39 -11.80
CA ASP A 169 -3.58 12.04 -12.13
C ASP A 169 -4.54 12.41 -10.99
N SER A 170 -5.83 12.57 -11.29
CA SER A 170 -6.87 12.80 -10.29
C SER A 170 -8.23 12.32 -10.80
N ARG A 171 -8.77 11.28 -10.16
CA ARG A 171 -10.06 10.69 -10.54
C ARG A 171 -10.70 9.97 -9.35
N PRO A 172 -12.01 9.67 -9.40
CA PRO A 172 -12.65 8.81 -8.40
C PRO A 172 -12.04 7.41 -8.41
N TYR A 173 -12.08 6.73 -7.26
CA TYR A 173 -11.69 5.34 -7.21
C TYR A 173 -12.63 4.48 -8.06
N SER A 174 -12.06 3.56 -8.85
CA SER A 174 -12.77 2.80 -9.88
C SER A 174 -13.75 1.75 -9.34
N PHE A 175 -13.70 1.43 -8.05
CA PHE A 175 -14.49 0.36 -7.45
C PHE A 175 -15.33 0.83 -6.27
N SER A 176 -16.46 0.17 -6.07
CA SER A 176 -17.39 0.40 -4.97
C SER A 176 -17.57 -0.84 -4.10
N LEU A 177 -18.15 -0.64 -2.91
CA LEU A 177 -18.55 -1.74 -2.03
C LEU A 177 -19.73 -2.56 -2.61
N ASP A 178 -20.39 -2.05 -3.66
CA ASP A 178 -21.55 -2.66 -4.29
C ASP A 178 -21.18 -3.46 -5.56
N ASP A 179 -19.90 -3.48 -5.97
CA ASP A 179 -19.41 -4.13 -7.20
C ASP A 179 -19.45 -5.68 -7.16
N GLY A 180 -20.09 -6.28 -6.15
CA GLY A 180 -20.34 -7.72 -6.01
C GLY A 180 -19.13 -8.58 -5.63
N TYR A 181 -17.91 -8.04 -5.72
CA TYR A 181 -16.66 -8.77 -5.46
C TYR A 181 -15.83 -8.06 -4.38
N LEU A 182 -16.00 -8.52 -3.14
CA LEU A 182 -15.27 -8.05 -1.97
C LEU A 182 -14.38 -9.15 -1.43
N PHE A 183 -13.20 -8.78 -0.96
CA PHE A 183 -12.33 -9.71 -0.25
C PHE A 183 -12.85 -9.93 1.17
N SER A 184 -12.91 -11.19 1.60
CA SER A 184 -13.11 -11.60 2.99
C SER A 184 -11.79 -12.07 3.61
N ASP A 185 -11.70 -12.05 4.94
CA ASP A 185 -10.57 -12.59 5.70
C ASP A 185 -9.19 -12.04 5.29
N VAL A 186 -9.14 -10.77 4.87
CA VAL A 186 -7.90 -10.09 4.50
C VAL A 186 -6.99 -10.00 5.71
N LYS A 187 -5.82 -10.65 5.61
CA LYS A 187 -4.74 -10.56 6.59
C LYS A 187 -3.56 -9.86 5.96
N THR A 188 -3.03 -8.89 6.68
CA THR A 188 -1.87 -8.09 6.27
C THR A 188 -0.86 -8.13 7.41
N TYR A 189 0.42 -8.25 7.06
CA TYR A 189 1.50 -8.39 8.04
C TYR A 189 2.62 -7.41 7.71
N PRO A 190 2.95 -6.50 8.63
CA PRO A 190 4.10 -5.62 8.45
C PRO A 190 5.41 -6.39 8.60
N GLY A 191 6.47 -5.90 7.95
CA GLY A 191 7.84 -6.36 8.22
C GLY A 191 8.13 -7.78 7.75
N ILE A 192 7.73 -8.15 6.54
CA ILE A 192 8.22 -9.37 5.90
C ILE A 192 9.61 -9.05 5.31
N TRP A 193 10.68 -9.44 6.02
CA TRP A 193 12.08 -9.16 5.65
C TRP A 193 12.64 -10.13 4.61
N GLU A 194 12.15 -11.37 4.59
CA GLU A 194 12.54 -12.40 3.62
C GLU A 194 11.30 -13.01 2.97
N GLY A 195 11.34 -13.11 1.64
CA GLY A 195 10.28 -13.67 0.82
C GLY A 195 9.53 -12.63 -0.02
N ASN A 196 8.79 -13.13 -1.02
CA ASN A 196 7.85 -12.28 -1.77
C ASN A 196 6.63 -12.02 -0.88
N GLY A 197 6.18 -10.76 -0.79
CA GLY A 197 4.88 -10.44 -0.19
C GLY A 197 3.81 -11.36 -0.79
N ARG A 198 3.24 -12.24 0.03
CA ARG A 198 2.39 -13.33 -0.44
C ARG A 198 0.93 -12.89 -0.41
N LEU A 199 0.38 -12.56 -1.59
CA LEU A 199 -1.05 -12.39 -1.77
C LEU A 199 -1.69 -13.76 -2.08
N VAL A 200 -2.44 -14.32 -1.13
CA VAL A 200 -3.26 -15.51 -1.35
C VAL A 200 -4.69 -15.08 -1.58
N ILE A 201 -5.17 -15.20 -2.82
CA ILE A 201 -6.58 -14.99 -3.16
C ILE A 201 -7.22 -16.37 -3.28
N THR A 202 -8.10 -16.70 -2.34
CA THR A 202 -8.96 -17.89 -2.45
C THR A 202 -10.28 -17.44 -3.05
N ILE A 203 -10.52 -17.82 -4.29
CA ILE A 203 -11.85 -17.71 -4.89
C ILE A 203 -12.63 -18.92 -4.36
N LEU A 204 -13.64 -18.66 -3.53
CA LEU A 204 -14.61 -19.69 -3.18
C LEU A 204 -15.49 -19.89 -4.41
N ASP A 205 -15.35 -21.03 -5.08
CA ASP A 205 -16.18 -21.38 -6.23
C ASP A 205 -17.66 -21.13 -5.88
N SER A 206 -18.32 -20.39 -6.78
CA SER A 206 -19.75 -20.07 -6.81
C SER A 206 -20.52 -20.66 -5.63
N ILE A 207 -20.68 -19.87 -4.56
CA ILE A 207 -21.81 -20.10 -3.67
C ILE A 207 -23.02 -19.81 -4.55
N ILE A 208 -23.60 -20.86 -5.13
CA ILE A 208 -24.93 -20.80 -5.71
C ILE A 208 -25.82 -20.41 -4.53
N TYR A 209 -26.04 -19.11 -4.35
CA TYR A 209 -27.17 -18.65 -3.57
C TYR A 209 -28.37 -19.10 -4.39
N PRO A 210 -29.21 -20.03 -3.91
CA PRO A 210 -30.49 -20.23 -4.53
C PRO A 210 -31.27 -18.95 -4.27
N SER A 211 -31.12 -17.97 -5.16
CA SER A 211 -32.10 -16.91 -5.30
C SER A 211 -33.46 -17.59 -5.45
N CYS A 212 -34.50 -17.01 -4.87
CA CYS A 212 -35.84 -17.61 -4.79
C CYS A 212 -36.40 -18.06 -6.16
N VAL A 213 -35.83 -17.55 -7.26
CA VAL A 213 -36.14 -17.91 -8.65
C VAL A 213 -35.65 -19.32 -9.02
N SER A 214 -34.50 -19.75 -8.48
CA SER A 214 -33.89 -21.05 -8.77
C SER A 214 -34.67 -22.23 -8.17
N ILE A 215 -35.35 -22.01 -7.04
CA ILE A 215 -36.17 -23.04 -6.37
C ILE A 215 -37.44 -23.35 -7.20
N ASN A 216 -38.01 -22.34 -7.88
CA ASN A 216 -39.19 -22.54 -8.72
C ASN A 216 -38.89 -23.26 -10.04
N CYS A 217 -37.70 -23.07 -10.63
CA CYS A 217 -37.33 -23.79 -11.85
C CYS A 217 -37.07 -25.29 -11.60
N SER A 218 -36.55 -25.67 -10.43
CA SER A 218 -36.36 -27.08 -10.06
C SER A 218 -37.68 -27.80 -9.81
N HIS A 219 -38.72 -27.13 -9.30
CA HIS A 219 -40.02 -27.75 -9.11
C HIS A 219 -40.75 -28.04 -10.45
N PHE A 220 -40.51 -27.23 -11.49
CA PHE A 220 -41.14 -27.43 -12.80
C PHE A 220 -40.55 -28.61 -13.57
N SER A 221 -39.26 -28.93 -13.38
CA SER A 221 -38.61 -30.07 -14.05
C SER A 221 -39.02 -31.43 -13.47
N TYR A 222 -39.31 -31.52 -12.16
CA TYR A 222 -39.82 -32.77 -11.56
C TYR A 222 -41.26 -33.09 -11.97
N PHE A 223 -42.11 -32.08 -12.22
CA PHE A 223 -43.49 -32.31 -12.67
C PHE A 223 -43.55 -32.85 -14.11
N LEU A 224 -42.65 -32.38 -14.99
CA LEU A 224 -42.50 -32.89 -16.36
C LEU A 224 -41.94 -34.32 -16.40
N LEU A 225 -41.05 -34.68 -15.48
CA LEU A 225 -40.53 -36.05 -15.38
C LEU A 225 -41.61 -37.04 -14.89
N PHE A 226 -42.56 -36.59 -14.07
CA PHE A 226 -43.66 -37.42 -13.60
C PHE A 226 -44.70 -37.73 -14.70
N ILE A 227 -44.96 -36.81 -15.64
CA ILE A 227 -45.92 -37.04 -16.74
C ILE A 227 -45.36 -38.05 -17.75
N LEU A 228 -44.05 -38.04 -18.00
CA LEU A 228 -43.38 -38.96 -18.93
C LEU A 228 -43.38 -40.44 -18.47
N PHE A 229 -43.58 -40.71 -17.18
CA PHE A 229 -43.65 -42.08 -16.65
C PHE A 229 -45.07 -42.68 -16.62
N PHE A 230 -46.13 -41.88 -16.83
CA PHE A 230 -47.51 -42.39 -16.86
C PHE A 230 -48.08 -42.54 -18.28
N GLU A 231 -47.39 -42.06 -19.32
CA GLU A 231 -47.84 -42.18 -20.71
C GLU A 231 -47.28 -43.39 -21.47
N THR A 232 -46.48 -44.25 -20.81
CA THR A 232 -45.92 -45.48 -21.42
C THR A 232 -46.61 -46.78 -21.00
N HIS A 233 -47.76 -46.68 -20.33
CA HIS A 233 -48.63 -47.83 -20.05
C HIS A 233 -50.10 -47.52 -20.40
N SER A 234 -50.42 -47.55 -21.70
CA SER A 234 -51.77 -47.79 -22.23
C SER A 234 -51.68 -48.43 -23.61
#